data_AF-A0A355ATE0-F1
#
_entry.id   AF-A0A355ATE0-F1
#
_cell.length_a   1.000
_cell.length_b   1.000
_cell.length_c   1.000
_cell.angle_alpha   90.00
_cell.angle_beta   90.00
_cell.angle_gamma   90.00
#
_symmetry.space_group_name_H-M   'P 1'
#
loop_
_entity.id
_entity.type
_entity.pdbx_description
1 polymer ?
#
loop_
_entity_poly.entity_id
_entity_poly.type
_entity_poly.pdbx_seq_one_letter_code
_entity_poly.pdbx_strand_id
1 'polypeptide(L)'
;MTTTGDDNGHSEAAPLPGQRNFFAVSAVLFTRTCVIPYAGLMSIYIARHGQTDWNLLGKWQSRTDVPLNKTGYRQAEKLRDKLAEQGVRFNVAMTSPLVRAVETAKVLLEGSHV
;
A
#
# COMPACT_ATOMS: atom_id res chain seq x y z
N MET A 1 -17.02 -47.37 26.27
CA MET A 1 -15.69 -47.99 26.45
C MET A 1 -14.81 -47.44 25.35
N THR A 2 -13.77 -46.62 25.56
CA THR A 2 -13.08 -46.15 26.77
C THR A 2 -12.17 -44.99 26.33
N THR A 3 -12.09 -43.95 27.16
CA THR A 3 -10.92 -43.10 27.51
C THR A 3 -10.20 -42.40 26.35
N THR A 4 -10.32 -41.07 26.20
CA THR A 4 -9.73 -40.01 27.05
C THR A 4 -8.22 -40.18 27.24
N GLY A 5 -7.46 -39.24 26.71
CA GLY A 5 -6.02 -39.06 26.91
C GLY A 5 -5.72 -37.56 26.95
N ASP A 6 -6.16 -36.93 28.04
CA ASP A 6 -5.34 -36.21 29.01
C ASP A 6 -3.98 -35.61 28.54
N ASP A 7 -3.95 -34.29 28.68
CA ASP A 7 -2.99 -33.51 29.48
C ASP A 7 -1.58 -33.22 28.95
N ASN A 8 -1.26 -31.92 29.00
CA ASN A 8 -0.01 -31.23 29.40
C ASN A 8 0.07 -29.94 28.57
N GLY A 9 -0.28 -28.75 29.07
CA GLY A 9 0.16 -28.16 30.33
C GLY A 9 1.27 -27.15 30.03
N HIS A 10 0.92 -25.89 29.74
CA HIS A 10 1.83 -24.74 29.89
C HIS A 10 1.05 -23.47 30.25
N SER A 11 0.80 -23.38 31.56
CA SER A 11 1.04 -22.23 32.43
C SER A 11 0.84 -20.82 31.86
N GLU A 12 -0.35 -20.31 32.16
CA GLU A 12 -0.70 -18.91 32.36
C GLU A 12 0.34 -18.21 33.26
N ALA A 13 1.06 -17.24 32.70
CA ALA A 13 2.02 -16.41 33.44
C ALA A 13 1.34 -15.11 33.90
N ALA A 14 1.11 -15.02 35.22
CA ALA A 14 0.63 -13.83 35.91
C ALA A 14 1.70 -12.71 35.97
N PRO A 15 1.30 -11.42 36.07
CA PRO A 15 2.19 -10.28 36.03
C PRO A 15 2.84 -9.99 37.40
N LEU A 16 4.10 -9.58 37.42
CA LEU A 16 4.79 -9.11 38.63
C LEU A 16 4.76 -7.57 38.76
N PRO A 17 4.50 -7.02 39.96
CA PRO A 17 4.47 -5.59 40.22
C PRO A 17 5.80 -5.06 40.79
N GLY A 18 6.03 -3.75 40.65
CA GLY A 18 6.80 -3.00 41.66
C GLY A 18 7.94 -2.10 41.17
N GLN A 19 7.64 -0.79 41.17
CA GLN A 19 8.47 0.30 41.73
C GLN A 19 9.87 0.58 41.13
N ARG A 20 10.05 1.80 40.60
CA ARG A 20 10.81 2.86 41.30
C ARG A 20 10.82 4.17 40.48
N ASN A 21 10.29 5.22 41.10
CA ASN A 21 10.63 6.60 40.77
C ASN A 21 12.14 6.77 40.88
N PHE A 22 12.77 7.19 39.77
CA PHE A 22 14.13 7.74 39.82
C PHE A 22 14.06 9.20 39.37
N PHE A 23 14.03 10.07 40.37
CA PHE A 23 14.32 11.50 40.22
C PHE A 23 15.80 11.61 39.86
N ALA A 24 16.11 12.07 38.64
CA ALA A 24 17.45 12.47 38.25
C ALA A 24 17.38 13.82 37.53
N VAL A 25 17.54 14.86 38.36
CA VAL A 25 18.20 16.15 38.17
C VAL A 25 18.67 16.48 36.74
N SER A 26 18.23 17.66 36.30
CA SER A 26 18.72 18.48 35.19
C SER A 26 20.14 18.17 34.70
N ALA A 27 20.23 17.78 33.44
CA ALA A 27 21.38 18.06 32.59
C ALA A 27 20.87 18.72 31.31
N VAL A 28 20.98 20.04 31.25
CA VAL A 28 20.82 20.83 30.04
C VAL A 28 21.98 20.45 29.10
N LEU A 29 21.77 19.40 28.31
CA LEU A 29 22.53 19.17 27.10
C LEU A 29 21.69 19.74 25.97
N PHE A 30 22.07 20.94 25.55
CA PHE A 30 21.60 21.60 24.34
C PHE A 30 22.08 20.76 23.15
N THR A 31 21.44 19.62 22.95
CA THR A 31 21.59 18.85 21.73
C THR A 31 21.00 19.73 20.64
N ARG A 32 21.88 20.30 19.80
CA ARG A 32 21.55 20.57 18.41
C ARG A 32 21.24 19.23 17.74
N THR A 33 20.10 18.65 18.14
CA THR A 33 19.45 17.57 17.42
C THR A 33 18.85 18.27 16.22
N CYS A 34 19.62 18.33 15.14
CA CYS A 34 18.99 18.37 13.83
C CYS A 34 18.31 17.00 13.67
N VAL A 35 17.11 16.86 14.25
CA VAL A 35 16.18 15.83 13.82
C VAL A 35 15.82 16.26 12.41
N ILE A 36 16.34 15.56 11.39
CA ILE A 36 15.81 15.70 10.03
C ILE A 36 14.53 14.86 10.04
N PRO A 37 13.32 15.44 10.11
CA PRO A 37 12.08 14.66 10.25
C PRO A 37 11.61 14.12 8.89
N TYR A 38 12.54 13.72 8.03
CA TYR A 38 12.26 13.31 6.65
C TYR A 38 12.95 11.99 6.29
N ALA A 39 12.91 11.01 7.20
CA ALA A 39 13.01 9.62 6.77
C ALA A 39 11.60 9.09 6.45
N GLY A 40 10.86 9.84 5.62
CA GLY A 40 9.58 9.38 5.09
C GLY A 40 9.86 8.27 4.08
N LEU A 41 9.38 7.06 4.36
CA LEU A 41 9.41 5.96 3.39
C LEU A 41 8.61 6.39 2.16
N MET A 42 9.29 6.55 1.02
CA MET A 42 8.64 6.86 -0.25
C MET A 42 8.20 5.56 -0.92
N SER A 43 6.90 5.29 -0.88
CA SER A 43 6.31 4.13 -1.55
C SER A 43 6.05 4.44 -3.02
N ILE A 44 6.64 3.64 -3.91
CA ILE A 44 6.42 3.73 -5.36
C ILE A 44 5.49 2.60 -5.78
N TYR A 45 4.39 2.96 -6.43
CA TYR A 45 3.43 2.02 -7.00
C TYR A 45 3.56 2.03 -8.52
N ILE A 46 3.66 0.84 -9.12
CA ILE A 46 3.74 0.66 -10.57
C ILE A 46 2.55 -0.17 -11.01
N ALA A 47 1.69 0.42 -11.85
CA ALA A 47 0.56 -0.25 -12.46
C ALA A 47 0.75 -0.36 -13.97
N ARG A 48 0.41 -1.51 -14.55
CA ARG A 48 0.30 -1.69 -16.00
C ARG A 48 -1.08 -1.24 -16.46
N HIS A 49 -1.18 -0.71 -17.68
CA HIS A 49 -2.47 -0.38 -18.29
C HIS A 49 -3.40 -1.60 -18.35
N GLY A 50 -4.71 -1.35 -18.30
CA GLY A 50 -5.72 -2.40 -18.43
C GLY A 50 -5.75 -3.05 -19.82
N GLN A 51 -6.52 -4.14 -19.94
CA GLN A 51 -6.66 -4.87 -21.19
C GLN A 51 -7.18 -3.99 -22.35
N THR A 52 -6.66 -4.22 -23.55
CA THR A 52 -7.10 -3.62 -24.81
C THR A 52 -7.56 -4.72 -25.78
N ASP A 53 -8.32 -4.37 -26.81
CA ASP A 53 -8.82 -5.34 -27.80
C ASP A 53 -7.68 -6.04 -28.55
N TRP A 54 -6.57 -5.34 -28.79
CA TRP A 54 -5.40 -5.95 -29.42
C TRP A 54 -4.69 -6.93 -28.51
N ASN A 55 -4.76 -6.74 -27.19
CA ASN A 55 -4.22 -7.72 -26.26
C ASN A 55 -5.05 -9.01 -26.31
N LEU A 56 -6.37 -8.90 -26.47
CA LEU A 56 -7.27 -10.05 -26.63
C LEU A 56 -7.00 -10.79 -27.94
N LEU A 57 -6.75 -10.05 -29.03
CA LEU A 57 -6.45 -10.60 -30.34
C LEU A 57 -5.00 -11.06 -30.52
N GLY A 58 -4.16 -10.96 -29.48
CA GLY A 58 -2.74 -11.32 -29.56
C GLY A 58 -1.92 -10.44 -30.52
N LYS A 59 -2.41 -9.25 -30.86
CA LYS A 59 -1.75 -8.32 -31.79
C LYS A 59 -0.68 -7.51 -31.08
N TRP A 60 0.45 -7.33 -31.76
CA TRP A 60 1.52 -6.47 -31.30
C TRP A 60 1.11 -4.99 -31.38
N GLN A 61 1.15 -4.28 -30.25
CA GLN A 61 0.64 -2.90 -30.17
C GLN A 61 1.69 -1.82 -30.39
N SER A 62 3.00 -2.10 -30.25
CA SER A 62 4.08 -1.11 -30.41
C SER A 62 3.71 0.28 -29.83
N ARG A 63 3.83 1.34 -30.64
CA ARG A 63 3.39 2.72 -30.36
C ARG A 63 1.96 3.02 -30.81
N THR A 64 1.22 2.05 -31.32
CA THR A 64 -0.17 2.24 -31.73
C THR A 64 -1.01 2.53 -30.50
N ASP A 65 -1.83 3.56 -30.60
CA ASP A 65 -2.66 4.01 -29.50
C ASP A 65 -4.04 3.36 -29.57
N VAL A 66 -4.14 2.19 -28.93
CA VAL A 66 -5.40 1.43 -28.83
C VAL A 66 -6.00 1.73 -27.46
N PRO A 67 -7.27 2.18 -27.39
CA PRO A 67 -7.93 2.51 -26.12
C PRO A 67 -8.18 1.28 -25.25
N LEU A 68 -8.53 1.48 -23.97
CA LEU A 68 -8.94 0.38 -23.10
C LEU A 68 -10.27 -0.23 -23.57
N ASN A 69 -10.38 -1.54 -23.39
CA ASN A 69 -11.65 -2.23 -23.53
C ASN A 69 -12.43 -2.21 -22.21
N LYS A 70 -13.70 -2.62 -22.25
CA LYS A 70 -14.57 -2.68 -21.05
C LYS A 70 -13.96 -3.49 -19.90
N THR A 71 -13.25 -4.57 -20.21
CA THR A 71 -12.58 -5.40 -19.21
C THR A 71 -11.42 -4.65 -18.56
N GLY A 72 -10.65 -3.89 -19.34
CA GLY A 72 -9.57 -3.06 -18.87
C GLY A 72 -10.05 -1.95 -17.93
N TYR A 73 -11.17 -1.30 -18.25
CA TYR A 73 -11.79 -0.32 -17.35
C TYR A 73 -12.15 -0.94 -15.99
N ARG A 74 -12.79 -2.11 -16.00
CA ARG A 74 -13.10 -2.86 -14.76
C ARG A 74 -11.85 -3.29 -13.99
N GLN A 75 -10.75 -3.56 -14.67
CA GLN A 75 -9.47 -3.87 -14.01
C GLN A 75 -8.91 -2.64 -13.28
N ALA A 76 -8.99 -1.46 -13.91
CA ALA A 76 -8.56 -0.21 -13.31
C ALA A 76 -9.42 0.17 -12.09
N GLU A 77 -10.74 0.02 -12.19
CA GLU A 77 -11.69 0.23 -11.07
C GLU A 77 -11.37 -0.69 -9.90
N LYS A 78 -11.19 -2.00 -10.15
CA LYS A 78 -10.83 -2.96 -9.08
C LYS A 78 -9.50 -2.64 -8.43
N LEU A 79 -8.53 -2.13 -9.19
CA LEU A 79 -7.24 -1.73 -8.65
C LEU A 79 -7.39 -0.49 -7.76
N ARG A 80 -8.15 0.51 -8.20
CA ARG A 80 -8.50 1.68 -7.39
C ARG A 80 -9.12 1.26 -6.06
N ASP A 81 -10.16 0.42 -6.10
CA ASP A 81 -10.90 0.04 -4.89
C ASP A 81 -9.98 -0.67 -3.88
N LYS A 82 -9.11 -1.57 -4.35
CA LYS A 82 -8.09 -2.21 -3.51
C LYS A 82 -7.09 -1.23 -2.89
N LEU A 83 -6.64 -0.24 -3.66
CA LEU A 83 -5.72 0.78 -3.15
C LEU A 83 -6.39 1.68 -2.12
N ALA A 84 -7.67 2.00 -2.33
CA ALA A 84 -8.47 2.77 -1.39
C ALA A 84 -8.72 1.99 -0.09
N GLU A 85 -9.03 0.70 -0.16
CA GLU A 85 -9.16 -0.21 1.00
C GLU A 85 -7.86 -0.27 1.82
N GLN A 86 -6.71 -0.21 1.14
CA GLN A 86 -5.39 -0.17 1.78
C GLN A 86 -5.01 1.23 2.31
N GLY A 87 -5.86 2.24 2.12
CA GLY A 87 -5.60 3.61 2.56
C GLY A 87 -4.46 4.31 1.80
N VAL A 88 -4.11 3.83 0.60
CA VAL A 88 -3.03 4.42 -0.20
C VAL A 88 -3.47 5.79 -0.72
N ARG A 89 -2.64 6.81 -0.48
CA ARG A 89 -2.81 8.16 -1.03
C ARG A 89 -1.65 8.49 -1.94
N PHE A 90 -1.95 8.96 -3.13
CA PHE A 90 -0.94 9.39 -4.10
C PHE A 90 -0.72 10.89 -3.97
N ASN A 91 0.54 11.31 -3.97
CA ASN A 91 0.91 12.73 -4.07
C ASN A 91 1.20 13.14 -5.51
N VAL A 92 1.65 12.19 -6.33
CA VAL A 92 2.08 12.42 -7.70
C VAL A 92 1.72 11.19 -8.53
N ALA A 93 1.15 11.41 -9.71
CA ALA A 93 0.90 10.37 -10.70
C ALA A 93 1.63 10.68 -12.00
N MET A 94 2.29 9.67 -12.57
CA MET A 94 3.06 9.77 -13.80
C MET A 94 2.56 8.72 -14.78
N THR A 95 2.39 9.11 -16.05
CA THR A 95 1.91 8.21 -17.09
C THR A 95 2.60 8.48 -18.43
N SER A 96 2.54 7.48 -19.31
CA SER A 96 2.98 7.61 -20.69
C SER A 96 1.98 8.48 -21.48
N PRO A 97 2.37 9.16 -22.58
CA PRO A 97 1.44 9.93 -23.41
C PRO A 97 0.37 9.07 -24.14
N LEU A 98 0.44 7.75 -24.04
CA LEU A 98 -0.48 6.82 -24.70
C LEU A 98 -1.86 6.84 -24.02
N VAL A 99 -2.93 6.93 -24.82
CA VAL A 99 -4.33 6.99 -24.36
C VAL A 99 -4.64 5.88 -23.37
N ARG A 100 -4.21 4.63 -23.63
CA ARG A 100 -4.45 3.52 -22.68
C ARG A 100 -3.85 3.73 -21.29
N ALA A 101 -2.66 4.33 -21.22
CA ALA A 101 -2.00 4.58 -19.93
C ALA A 101 -2.70 5.73 -19.20
N VAL A 102 -3.11 6.77 -19.94
CA VAL A 102 -3.85 7.92 -19.42
C VAL A 102 -5.24 7.51 -18.93
N GLU A 103 -5.99 6.73 -19.70
CA GLU A 103 -7.34 6.24 -19.34
C GLU A 103 -7.28 5.38 -18.06
N THR A 104 -6.31 4.48 -17.97
CA THR A 104 -6.10 3.66 -16.76
C THR A 104 -5.81 4.56 -15.55
N ALA A 105 -4.92 5.55 -15.71
CA ALA A 105 -4.57 6.47 -14.62
C ALA A 105 -5.76 7.34 -14.19
N LYS A 106 -6.58 7.84 -15.14
CA LYS A 106 -7.78 8.61 -14.84
C LYS A 106 -8.76 7.83 -13.97
N VAL A 107 -9.03 6.58 -14.33
CA VAL A 107 -9.93 5.70 -13.56
C VAL A 107 -9.36 5.40 -12.18
N LEU A 108 -8.04 5.17 -12.09
CA LEU A 108 -7.36 4.86 -10.83
C LEU A 108 -7.37 6.05 -9.86
N LEU A 109 -7.24 7.27 -10.38
CA LEU A 109 -7.20 8.50 -9.58
C LEU A 109 -8.58 9.12 -9.37
N GLU A 110 -9.63 8.55 -9.94
CA GLU A 110 -11.00 9.03 -9.74
C GLU A 110 -11.36 8.97 -8.24
N GLY A 111 -11.67 10.13 -7.65
CA GLY A 111 -11.93 10.26 -6.21
C GLY A 111 -10.68 10.34 -5.33
N SER A 112 -9.47 10.29 -5.91
CA SER A 112 -8.22 10.59 -5.21
C SER A 112 -7.87 12.07 -5.39
N HIS A 113 -7.60 12.77 -4.28
CA HIS A 113 -7.02 14.11 -4.33
C HIS A 113 -5.51 13.98 -4.60
N VAL A 114 -5.14 14.09 -5.87
CA VAL A 114 -3.75 14.19 -6.38
C VAL A 114 -3.51 15.58 -6.92
#